data_AF-A0A6C0D869-F1
#
_entry.id   AF-A0A6C0D869-F1
#
_cell.length_a   1.000
_cell.length_b   1.000
_cell.length_c   1.000
_cell.angle_alpha   90.00
_cell.angle_beta   90.00
_cell.angle_gamma   90.00
#
_symmetry.space_group_name_H-M   'P 1'
#
loop_
_entity.id
_entity.type
_entity.pdbx_description
1 polymer ?
#
loop_
_entity_poly.entity_id
_entity_poly.type
_entity_poly.pdbx_seq_one_letter_code
_entity_poly.pdbx_strand_id
1 'polypeptide(L)'
;MPCSCLIPIPDFPTNCQWGPIVWRIFHGLADKYGKLVSPLYAKEEEYNWIHFINNSAKIIPCKECREHYNAYLSKNNPNSIKLLKTSDEKRLWIQNFFFNLHNEINIRNDKPLFLFENLHSTYKSVNFFLEIKHFEKLLNIVFRYNEVTYLSWKDWLRRLQTLISIYGST
;
A
#
# COMPACT_ATOMS: atom_id res chain seq x y z
N MET A 1 7.39 31.82 -24.72
CA MET A 1 7.25 30.86 -23.60
C MET A 1 7.43 31.64 -22.30
N PRO A 2 6.56 31.52 -21.29
CA PRO A 2 6.76 32.19 -20.02
C PRO A 2 8.04 31.67 -19.33
N CYS A 3 8.69 32.52 -18.54
CA CYS A 3 9.85 32.13 -17.73
C CYS A 3 9.48 30.94 -16.84
N SER A 4 10.33 29.93 -16.75
CA SER A 4 10.16 28.78 -15.83
C SER A 4 9.98 29.22 -14.37
N CYS A 5 10.44 30.43 -14.02
CA CYS A 5 10.28 31.07 -12.71
C CYS A 5 8.84 31.52 -12.39
N LEU A 6 7.96 31.62 -13.40
CA LEU A 6 6.56 32.05 -13.25
C LEU A 6 5.59 30.86 -13.27
N ILE A 7 6.09 29.63 -13.40
CA ILE A 7 5.26 28.44 -13.34
C ILE A 7 4.95 28.16 -11.87
N PRO A 8 3.67 28.23 -11.43
CA PRO A 8 3.32 27.97 -10.05
C PRO A 8 3.72 26.54 -9.66
N ILE A 9 4.31 26.41 -8.47
CA ILE A 9 4.64 25.11 -7.90
C ILE A 9 3.31 24.42 -7.53
N PRO A 10 3.07 23.17 -7.96
CA PRO A 10 1.87 22.44 -7.58
C PRO A 10 1.79 22.24 -6.06
N ASP A 11 0.59 22.39 -5.50
CA ASP A 11 0.35 22.20 -4.06
C ASP A 11 0.68 20.77 -3.60
N PHE A 12 1.17 20.65 -2.36
CA PHE A 12 1.42 19.36 -1.73
C PHE A 12 0.11 18.55 -1.59
N PRO A 13 0.08 17.27 -1.98
CA PRO A 13 -1.17 16.50 -1.99
C PRO A 13 -1.69 16.23 -0.57
N THR A 14 -2.98 16.50 -0.38
CA THR A 14 -3.70 16.24 0.87
C THR A 14 -3.95 14.74 1.07
N ASN A 15 -4.22 14.34 2.32
CA ASN A 15 -4.53 12.95 2.69
C ASN A 15 -5.74 12.38 1.93
N CYS A 16 -6.72 13.23 1.58
CA CYS A 16 -7.89 12.82 0.80
C CYS A 16 -7.57 12.49 -0.65
N GLN A 17 -6.47 13.03 -1.21
CA GLN A 17 -6.07 12.78 -2.59
C GLN A 17 -5.28 11.47 -2.73
N TRP A 18 -4.31 11.21 -1.84
CA TRP A 18 -3.46 10.01 -1.93
C TRP A 18 -3.96 8.82 -1.11
N GLY A 19 -4.61 9.04 0.03
CA GLY A 19 -5.01 7.99 0.97
C GLY A 19 -5.91 6.92 0.36
N PRO A 20 -7.03 7.30 -0.31
CA PRO A 20 -7.92 6.32 -0.93
C PRO A 20 -7.23 5.42 -1.98
N ILE A 21 -6.26 5.96 -2.71
CA ILE A 21 -5.48 5.22 -3.72
C ILE A 21 -4.66 4.12 -3.03
N VAL A 22 -3.90 4.51 -2.00
CA VAL A 22 -3.06 3.58 -1.24
C VAL A 22 -3.89 2.48 -0.57
N TRP A 23 -5.05 2.82 0.02
CA TRP A 23 -5.94 1.83 0.61
C TRP A 23 -6.51 0.84 -0.41
N ARG A 24 -6.89 1.30 -1.61
CA ARG A 24 -7.32 0.39 -2.68
C ARG A 24 -6.20 -0.57 -3.08
N ILE A 25 -4.96 -0.10 -3.19
CA ILE A 25 -3.82 -0.97 -3.47
C ILE A 25 -3.62 -1.99 -2.35
N PHE A 26 -3.56 -1.57 -1.09
CA PHE A 26 -3.34 -2.46 0.06
C PHE A 26 -4.40 -3.55 0.16
N HIS A 27 -5.68 -3.17 0.21
CA HIS A 27 -6.76 -4.15 0.38
C HIS A 27 -7.00 -4.98 -0.87
N GLY A 28 -6.91 -4.37 -2.06
CA GLY A 28 -7.02 -5.08 -3.32
C GLY A 28 -5.94 -6.15 -3.47
N LEU A 29 -4.69 -5.83 -3.12
CA LEU A 29 -3.58 -6.77 -3.19
C LEU A 29 -3.71 -7.86 -2.13
N ALA A 30 -4.13 -7.51 -0.91
CA ALA A 30 -4.32 -8.47 0.18
C ALA A 30 -5.31 -9.59 -0.18
N ASP A 31 -6.38 -9.28 -0.93
CA ASP A 31 -7.35 -10.27 -1.42
C ASP A 31 -6.74 -11.25 -2.45
N LYS A 32 -5.58 -10.94 -3.04
CA LYS A 32 -4.90 -11.79 -4.01
C LYS A 32 -3.91 -12.79 -3.40
N TYR A 33 -3.56 -12.67 -2.11
CA TYR A 33 -2.60 -13.56 -1.47
C TYR A 33 -2.98 -15.04 -1.67
N GLY A 34 -2.01 -15.86 -2.05
CA GLY A 34 -2.15 -17.28 -2.33
C GLY A 34 -2.78 -17.62 -3.69
N LYS A 35 -3.24 -16.63 -4.48
CA LYS A 35 -3.80 -16.83 -5.83
C LYS A 35 -2.68 -16.83 -6.88
N LEU A 36 -1.66 -17.66 -6.65
CA LEU A 36 -0.46 -17.71 -7.48
C LEU A 36 -0.73 -18.33 -8.85
N VAL A 37 -0.10 -17.79 -9.89
CA VAL A 37 -0.08 -18.42 -11.23
C VAL A 37 0.74 -19.71 -11.25
N SER A 38 1.68 -19.86 -10.32
CA SER A 38 2.49 -21.06 -10.14
C SER A 38 2.92 -21.21 -8.68
N PRO A 39 2.84 -22.43 -8.09
CA PRO A 39 3.33 -22.69 -6.73
C PRO A 39 4.81 -22.38 -6.52
N LEU A 40 5.61 -22.34 -7.58
CA LEU A 40 7.04 -22.00 -7.52
C LEU A 40 7.29 -20.59 -6.93
N TYR A 41 6.31 -19.70 -7.04
CA TYR A 41 6.41 -18.32 -6.55
C TYR A 41 6.07 -18.16 -5.06
N ALA A 42 5.72 -19.22 -4.33
CA ALA A 42 5.26 -19.11 -2.94
C ALA A 42 6.28 -18.43 -1.99
N LYS A 43 7.58 -18.75 -2.14
CA LYS A 43 8.65 -18.08 -1.36
C LYS A 43 8.84 -16.62 -1.77
N GLU A 44 8.70 -16.35 -3.06
CA GLU A 44 8.82 -15.00 -3.61
C GLU A 44 7.65 -14.11 -3.18
N GLU A 45 6.43 -14.65 -3.14
CA GLU A 45 5.23 -14.00 -2.61
C GLU A 45 5.45 -13.53 -1.18
N GLU A 46 5.83 -14.45 -0.29
CA GLU A 46 6.06 -14.14 1.12
C GLU A 46 7.13 -13.06 1.29
N TYR A 47 8.26 -13.21 0.59
CA TYR A 47 9.35 -12.24 0.63
C TYR A 47 8.89 -10.85 0.17
N ASN A 48 8.20 -10.77 -0.97
CA ASN A 48 7.77 -9.48 -1.51
C ASN A 48 6.66 -8.84 -0.66
N TRP A 49 5.78 -9.61 -0.03
CA TRP A 49 4.80 -9.06 0.92
C TRP A 49 5.44 -8.44 2.15
N ILE A 50 6.39 -9.14 2.76
CA ILE A 50 7.12 -8.62 3.94
C ILE A 50 7.82 -7.31 3.56
N HIS A 51 8.48 -7.26 2.41
CA HIS A 51 9.14 -6.04 1.96
C HIS A 51 8.16 -4.94 1.53
N PHE A 52 7.03 -5.29 0.92
CA PHE A 52 5.98 -4.36 0.53
C PHE A 52 5.39 -3.66 1.76
N ILE A 53 5.00 -4.41 2.78
CA ILE A 53 4.45 -3.88 4.03
C ILE A 53 5.48 -3.00 4.74
N ASN A 54 6.74 -3.46 4.88
CA ASN A 54 7.80 -2.68 5.54
C ASN A 54 8.15 -1.39 4.78
N ASN A 55 8.20 -1.44 3.45
CA ASN A 55 8.55 -0.27 2.65
C ASN A 55 7.40 0.71 2.46
N SER A 56 6.16 0.32 2.79
CA SER A 56 4.99 1.19 2.63
C SER A 56 5.08 2.46 3.46
N ALA A 57 5.75 2.42 4.63
CA ALA A 57 6.04 3.62 5.41
C ALA A 57 6.82 4.68 4.60
N LYS A 58 7.68 4.26 3.67
CA LYS A 58 8.59 5.16 2.94
C LYS A 58 7.92 5.87 1.76
N ILE A 59 6.72 5.46 1.37
CA ILE A 59 5.95 6.07 0.27
C ILE A 59 4.76 6.90 0.74
N ILE A 60 4.46 6.90 2.04
CA ILE A 60 3.37 7.72 2.60
C ILE A 60 3.83 9.19 2.62
N PRO A 61 3.16 10.12 1.92
CA PRO A 61 3.60 11.51 1.83
C PRO A 61 3.50 12.30 3.15
N CYS A 62 2.51 11.99 3.99
CA CYS A 62 2.29 12.68 5.25
C CYS A 62 3.19 12.14 6.37
N LYS A 63 3.97 13.04 7.00
CA LYS A 63 4.87 12.71 8.11
C LYS A 63 4.17 12.04 9.29
N GLU A 64 3.05 12.60 9.75
CA GLU A 64 2.28 12.05 10.86
C GLU A 64 1.72 10.65 10.52
N CYS A 65 1.19 10.48 9.31
CA CYS A 65 0.72 9.17 8.85
C CYS A 65 1.87 8.14 8.78
N ARG A 66 3.09 8.55 8.40
CA ARG A 66 4.27 7.67 8.44
C ARG A 66 4.62 7.25 9.86
N GLU A 67 4.63 8.18 10.80
CA GLU A 67 4.92 7.89 12.21
C GLU A 67 3.90 6.89 12.79
N HIS A 68 2.61 7.09 12.50
CA HIS A 68 1.55 6.16 12.87
C HIS A 68 1.74 4.78 12.24
N TYR A 69 2.05 4.71 10.94
CA TYR A 69 2.30 3.45 10.25
C TYR A 69 3.52 2.71 10.84
N ASN A 70 4.61 3.43 11.15
CA ASN A 70 5.80 2.87 11.78
C ASN A 70 5.52 2.36 13.20
N ALA A 71 4.74 3.10 14.00
CA ALA A 71 4.32 2.66 15.33
C ALA A 71 3.40 1.43 15.26
N TYR A 72 2.62 1.29 14.20
CA TYR A 72 1.82 0.08 13.97
C TYR A 72 2.67 -1.11 13.52
N LEU A 73 3.65 -0.88 12.63
CA LEU A 73 4.62 -1.91 12.20
C LEU A 73 5.42 -2.49 13.37
N SER A 74 5.87 -1.65 14.31
CA SER A 74 6.65 -2.12 15.45
C SER A 74 5.88 -3.07 16.36
N LYS A 75 4.55 -2.89 16.45
CA LYS A 75 3.63 -3.79 17.18
C LYS A 75 3.22 -5.01 16.35
N ASN A 76 3.16 -4.87 15.02
CA ASN A 76 2.68 -5.87 14.09
C ASN A 76 3.76 -6.26 13.07
N ASN A 77 4.76 -7.03 13.51
CA ASN A 77 5.92 -7.37 12.68
C ASN A 77 5.53 -8.24 11.46
N PRO A 78 5.76 -7.78 10.21
CA PRO A 78 5.42 -8.55 9.01
C PRO A 78 6.14 -9.88 8.87
N ASN A 79 7.29 -10.07 9.55
CA ASN A 79 7.98 -11.37 9.55
C ASN A 79 7.16 -12.49 10.21
N SER A 80 6.13 -12.15 10.99
CA SER A 80 5.23 -13.16 11.57
C SER A 80 4.45 -13.97 10.52
N ILE A 81 4.33 -13.46 9.28
CA ILE A 81 3.76 -14.21 8.13
C ILE A 81 4.48 -15.56 7.95
N LYS A 82 5.80 -15.61 8.20
CA LYS A 82 6.62 -16.83 8.04
C LYS A 82 6.27 -17.95 9.02
N LEU A 83 5.59 -17.61 10.13
CA LEU A 83 5.20 -18.56 11.16
C LEU A 83 3.88 -19.28 10.82
N LEU A 84 3.12 -18.74 9.86
CA LEU A 84 1.84 -19.28 9.42
C LEU A 84 2.07 -20.40 8.40
N LYS A 85 1.22 -21.44 8.43
CA LYS A 85 1.47 -22.69 7.70
C LYS A 85 0.78 -22.71 6.34
N THR A 86 -0.39 -22.09 6.25
CA THR A 86 -1.26 -22.15 5.07
C THR A 86 -1.37 -20.79 4.39
N SER A 87 -1.66 -20.79 3.09
CA SER A 87 -1.90 -19.55 2.34
C SER A 87 -3.12 -18.79 2.85
N ASP A 88 -4.15 -19.48 3.36
CA ASP A 88 -5.34 -18.84 3.91
C ASP A 88 -5.07 -18.12 5.23
N GLU A 89 -4.28 -18.72 6.13
CA GLU A 89 -3.83 -18.05 7.36
C GLU A 89 -3.02 -16.79 7.03
N LYS A 90 -2.09 -16.88 6.07
CA LYS A 90 -1.27 -15.74 5.63
C LYS A 90 -2.11 -14.65 4.98
N ARG A 91 -3.06 -15.01 4.11
CA ARG A 91 -4.01 -14.06 3.51
C ARG A 91 -4.82 -13.35 4.59
N LEU A 92 -5.39 -14.09 5.53
CA LEU A 92 -6.19 -13.54 6.62
C LEU A 92 -5.36 -12.61 7.51
N TRP A 93 -4.11 -12.97 7.80
CA TRP A 93 -3.19 -12.10 8.54
C TRP A 93 -2.97 -10.77 7.83
N ILE A 94 -2.70 -10.78 6.51
CA ILE A 94 -2.46 -9.57 5.72
C ILE A 94 -3.73 -8.71 5.62
N GLN A 95 -4.89 -9.34 5.41
CA GLN A 95 -6.18 -8.64 5.40
C GLN A 95 -6.44 -7.94 6.74
N ASN A 96 -6.25 -8.66 7.86
CA ASN A 96 -6.38 -8.10 9.20
C ASN A 96 -5.37 -6.99 9.48
N PHE A 97 -4.12 -7.13 9.01
CA PHE A 97 -3.10 -6.11 9.19
C PHE A 97 -3.55 -4.75 8.67
N PHE A 98 -4.02 -4.68 7.42
CA PHE A 98 -4.48 -3.42 6.82
C PHE A 98 -5.86 -3.01 7.33
N PHE A 99 -6.76 -3.96 7.58
CA PHE A 99 -8.10 -3.68 8.10
C PHE A 99 -8.05 -3.01 9.47
N ASN A 100 -7.30 -3.59 10.40
CA ASN A 100 -7.15 -3.06 11.75
C ASN A 100 -6.48 -1.68 11.73
N LEU A 101 -5.40 -1.52 10.94
CA LEU A 101 -4.75 -0.22 10.77
C LEU A 101 -5.73 0.85 10.23
N HIS A 102 -6.49 0.52 9.20
CA HIS A 102 -7.44 1.46 8.59
C HIS A 102 -8.54 1.84 9.59
N ASN A 103 -9.06 0.89 10.37
CA ASN A 103 -10.07 1.17 11.38
C ASN A 103 -9.50 1.93 12.60
N GLU A 104 -8.27 1.67 13.03
CA GLU A 104 -7.59 2.50 14.04
C GLU A 104 -7.49 3.96 13.57
N ILE A 105 -7.18 4.18 12.29
CA ILE A 105 -7.16 5.52 11.69
C ILE A 105 -8.57 6.11 11.59
N ASN A 106 -9.59 5.32 11.24
CA ASN A 106 -10.97 5.80 11.19
C ASN A 106 -11.45 6.26 12.57
N ILE A 107 -11.20 5.48 13.63
CA ILE A 107 -11.53 5.86 15.01
C ILE A 107 -10.89 7.18 15.39
N ARG A 108 -9.59 7.36 15.11
CA ARG A 108 -8.86 8.61 15.42
C ARG A 108 -9.39 9.84 14.68
N ASN A 109 -10.05 9.65 13.55
CA ASN A 109 -10.57 10.71 12.71
C ASN A 109 -12.11 10.81 12.79
N ASP A 110 -12.73 10.19 13.79
CA ASP A 110 -14.19 10.15 13.99
C ASP A 110 -14.96 9.69 12.73
N LYS A 111 -14.37 8.74 11.98
CA LYS A 111 -14.99 8.12 10.80
C LYS A 111 -15.68 6.81 11.17
N PRO A 112 -16.75 6.43 10.45
CA PRO A 112 -17.39 5.13 10.64
C PRO A 112 -16.40 3.97 10.49
N LEU A 113 -16.60 2.93 11.30
CA LEU A 113 -15.84 1.69 11.17
C LEU A 113 -16.19 0.98 9.87
N PHE A 114 -15.17 0.45 9.20
CA PHE A 114 -15.34 -0.45 8.07
C PHE A 114 -15.60 -1.87 8.59
N LEU A 115 -16.55 -2.60 8.00
CA LEU A 115 -16.86 -3.98 8.38
C LEU A 115 -15.99 -4.96 7.58
N PHE A 116 -15.39 -5.93 8.27
CA PHE A 116 -14.45 -6.88 7.66
C PHE A 116 -15.07 -7.67 6.49
N GLU A 117 -16.32 -8.08 6.65
CA GLU A 117 -17.11 -8.79 5.63
C GLU A 117 -17.24 -8.05 4.29
N ASN A 118 -17.11 -6.72 4.31
CA ASN A 118 -17.19 -5.89 3.11
C ASN A 118 -15.84 -5.76 2.37
N LEU A 119 -14.73 -6.28 2.91
CA LEU A 119 -13.41 -6.16 2.27
C LEU A 119 -13.42 -6.71 0.85
N HIS A 120 -13.88 -7.95 0.67
CA HIS A 120 -13.84 -8.61 -0.63
C HIS A 120 -14.72 -7.87 -1.65
N SER A 121 -15.98 -7.58 -1.32
CA SER A 121 -16.90 -6.88 -2.23
C SER A 121 -16.40 -5.48 -2.62
N THR A 122 -15.76 -4.77 -1.69
CA THR A 122 -15.25 -3.41 -1.90
C THR A 122 -14.00 -3.38 -2.78
N TYR A 123 -13.09 -4.34 -2.61
CA TYR A 123 -11.74 -4.26 -3.20
C TYR A 123 -11.42 -5.33 -4.26
N LYS A 124 -12.31 -6.29 -4.56
CA LYS A 124 -12.05 -7.38 -5.53
C LYS A 124 -11.73 -6.91 -6.95
N SER A 125 -12.21 -5.73 -7.34
CA SER A 125 -12.14 -5.18 -8.71
C SER A 125 -11.14 -4.02 -8.85
N VAL A 126 -10.18 -3.89 -7.94
CA VAL A 126 -9.15 -2.85 -8.02
C VAL A 126 -8.31 -3.03 -9.29
N ASN A 127 -8.21 -1.96 -10.09
CA ASN A 127 -7.32 -1.87 -11.23
C ASN A 127 -5.96 -1.30 -10.77
N PHE A 128 -4.98 -2.16 -10.52
CA PHE A 128 -3.70 -1.73 -9.96
C PHE A 128 -2.93 -0.79 -10.89
N PHE A 129 -2.98 -1.01 -12.20
CA PHE A 129 -2.33 -0.13 -13.16
C PHE A 129 -2.82 1.31 -13.02
N LEU A 130 -4.14 1.51 -12.92
CA LEU A 130 -4.75 2.83 -12.75
C LEU A 130 -4.38 3.45 -11.40
N GLU A 131 -4.47 2.70 -10.31
CA GLU A 131 -4.12 3.20 -8.97
C GLU A 131 -2.64 3.59 -8.87
N ILE A 132 -1.73 2.78 -9.43
CA ILE A 132 -0.28 3.08 -9.48
C ILE A 132 -0.05 4.37 -10.26
N LYS A 133 -0.65 4.51 -11.45
CA LYS A 133 -0.51 5.70 -12.29
C LYS A 133 -1.01 6.96 -11.58
N HIS A 134 -2.15 6.87 -10.88
CA HIS A 134 -2.68 7.99 -10.11
C HIS A 134 -1.76 8.35 -8.94
N PHE A 135 -1.23 7.36 -8.23
CA PHE A 135 -0.34 7.61 -7.11
C PHE A 135 1.00 8.20 -7.55
N GLU A 136 1.58 7.68 -8.63
CA GLU A 136 2.82 8.21 -9.21
C GLU A 136 2.69 9.68 -9.61
N LYS A 137 1.54 10.07 -10.18
CA LYS A 137 1.27 11.48 -10.50
C LYS A 137 1.33 12.37 -9.25
N LEU A 138 0.80 11.92 -8.12
CA LEU A 138 0.87 12.65 -6.84
C LEU A 138 2.29 12.65 -6.28
N LEU A 139 2.99 11.51 -6.31
CA LEU A 139 4.35 11.39 -5.80
C LEU A 139 5.36 12.25 -6.56
N ASN A 140 5.17 12.49 -7.86
CA ASN A 140 5.99 13.43 -8.62
C ASN A 140 5.96 14.87 -8.08
N ILE A 141 4.88 15.26 -7.39
CA ILE A 141 4.82 16.53 -6.64
C ILE A 141 5.61 16.38 -5.34
N VAL A 142 5.35 15.31 -4.59
CA VAL A 142 5.97 15.04 -3.27
C VAL A 142 7.49 14.92 -3.34
N PHE A 143 8.06 14.37 -4.42
CA PHE A 143 9.51 14.25 -4.59
C PHE A 143 10.22 15.61 -4.54
N ARG A 144 9.55 16.70 -4.92
CA ARG A 144 10.11 18.06 -4.87
C ARG A 144 10.28 18.58 -3.44
N TYR A 145 9.55 18.00 -2.49
CA TYR A 145 9.57 18.34 -1.07
C TYR A 145 10.49 17.42 -0.26
N ASN A 146 11.13 16.41 -0.88
CA ASN A 146 11.98 15.41 -0.22
C ASN A 146 11.31 14.59 0.90
N GLU A 147 9.98 14.63 1.01
CA GLU A 147 9.20 13.85 1.99
C GLU A 147 9.16 12.35 1.63
N VAL A 148 9.22 12.05 0.34
CA VAL A 148 9.36 10.71 -0.24
C VAL A 148 10.49 10.76 -1.26
N THR A 149 11.34 9.75 -1.30
CA THR A 149 12.42 9.66 -2.29
C THR A 149 12.00 8.84 -3.50
N TYR A 150 12.50 9.21 -4.68
CA TYR A 150 12.29 8.44 -5.91
C TYR A 150 12.76 6.98 -5.75
N LEU A 151 13.89 6.76 -5.05
CA LEU A 151 14.39 5.41 -4.80
C LEU A 151 13.43 4.58 -3.94
N SER A 152 12.86 5.17 -2.90
CA SER A 152 11.86 4.49 -2.06
C SER A 152 10.60 4.15 -2.84
N TRP A 153 10.15 5.05 -3.75
CA TRP A 153 9.06 4.77 -4.68
C TRP A 153 9.38 3.57 -5.59
N LYS A 154 10.54 3.58 -6.25
CA LYS A 154 10.94 2.50 -7.17
C LYS A 154 11.06 1.16 -6.46
N ASP A 155 11.60 1.14 -5.24
CA ASP A 155 11.68 -0.07 -4.45
C ASP A 155 10.31 -0.61 -4.06
N TRP A 156 9.41 0.26 -3.60
CA TRP A 156 8.04 -0.14 -3.25
C TRP A 156 7.25 -0.63 -4.48
N LEU A 157 7.34 0.12 -5.59
CA LEU A 157 6.67 -0.21 -6.84
C LEU A 157 7.14 -1.56 -7.39
N ARG A 158 8.45 -1.85 -7.33
CA ARG A 158 8.99 -3.15 -7.73
C ARG A 158 8.35 -4.30 -6.94
N ARG A 159 8.22 -4.17 -5.61
CA ARG A 159 7.57 -5.20 -4.78
C ARG A 159 6.11 -5.40 -5.17
N LEU A 160 5.39 -4.31 -5.38
CA LEU A 160 4.00 -4.34 -5.84
C LEU A 160 3.86 -5.02 -7.20
N GLN A 161 4.67 -4.63 -8.19
CA GLN A 161 4.64 -5.20 -9.54
C GLN A 161 5.00 -6.68 -9.55
N THR A 162 5.96 -7.11 -8.73
CA THR A 162 6.25 -8.54 -8.57
C THR A 162 5.03 -9.29 -8.03
N LEU A 163 4.38 -8.78 -6.98
CA LEU A 163 3.17 -9.41 -6.42
C LEU A 163 2.04 -9.48 -7.45
N ILE A 164 1.77 -8.39 -8.16
CA ILE A 164 0.77 -8.33 -9.23
C ILE A 164 1.06 -9.39 -10.31
N SER A 165 2.31 -9.49 -10.74
CA SER A 165 2.77 -10.44 -11.76
C SER A 165 2.57 -11.90 -11.34
N ILE A 166 3.00 -12.28 -10.12
CA ILE A 166 2.86 -13.66 -9.64
C ILE A 166 1.40 -14.07 -9.39
N TYR A 167 0.46 -13.12 -9.35
CA TYR A 167 -0.98 -13.36 -9.30
C TYR A 167 -1.66 -13.36 -10.67
N GLY A 168 -0.94 -13.02 -11.75
CA GLY A 168 -1.53 -12.90 -13.09
C GLY A 168 -2.64 -11.84 -13.16
N SER A 169 -2.63 -10.87 -12.24
CA SER A 169 -3.59 -9.78 -12.22
C SER A 169 -3.05 -8.65 -13.09
N THR A 170 -3.76 -8.25 -14.15
CA THR A 170 -3.42 -7.06 -14.97
C THR A 170 -4.21 -5.83 -14.54
#